data_AF-A1K2Z8-F1
#
_entry.id   AF-A1K2Z8-F1
#
_cell.length_a   1.000
_cell.length_b   1.000
_cell.length_c   1.000
_cell.angle_alpha   90.00
_cell.angle_beta   90.00
_cell.angle_gamma   90.00
#
_symmetry.space_group_name_H-M   'P 1'
#
loop_
_entity.id
_entity.type
_entity.pdbx_description
1 polymer ?
#
loop_
_entity_poly.entity_id
_entity_poly.type
_entity_poly.pdbx_seq_one_letter_code
_entity_poly.pdbx_strand_id
1 'polypeptide(L)' 'MSTRRLTNHQACLESFSLQLRRDIKENLKAWTTMDPIQARTRRAAYAHVVVLLKQAAAETDIPLEDLGLAGYEVPDIETT' A
#
# COMPACT_ATOMS: atom_id res chain seq x y z
N MET A 1 19.18 2.98 -23.15
CA MET A 1 18.57 3.82 -22.09
C MET A 1 19.67 4.24 -21.12
N SER A 2 19.74 5.52 -20.72
CA SER A 2 20.80 6.02 -19.83
C SER A 2 20.60 5.53 -18.39
N THR A 3 21.67 5.05 -17.76
CA THR A 3 21.76 4.62 -16.35
C THR A 3 21.21 5.65 -15.35
N ARG A 4 21.20 6.95 -15.70
CA ARG A 4 20.60 8.03 -14.89
C ARG A 4 19.06 7.99 -14.82
N ARG A 5 18.38 7.51 -15.87
CA ARG A 5 16.90 7.41 -15.86
C ARG A 5 16.41 6.25 -15.01
N LEU A 6 17.15 5.13 -15.01
CA LEU A 6 16.81 3.94 -14.22
C LEU A 6 16.98 4.19 -12.72
N THR A 7 18.04 4.92 -12.32
CA THR A 7 18.26 5.32 -10.92
C THR A 7 17.15 6.21 -10.38
N ASN A 8 16.62 7.14 -11.20
CA ASN A 8 15.48 7.96 -10.80
C ASN A 8 14.17 7.17 -10.71
N HIS A 9 13.95 6.18 -11.59
CA HIS A 9 12.73 5.38 -11.56
C HIS A 9 12.66 4.48 -10.31
N GLN A 10 13.76 3.80 -10.01
CA GLN A 10 13.85 2.94 -8.82
C GLN A 10 13.71 3.75 -7.52
N ALA A 11 14.37 4.92 -7.43
CA ALA A 11 14.20 5.82 -6.28
C ALA A 11 12.76 6.34 -6.14
N CYS A 12 12.04 6.58 -7.26
CA CYS A 12 10.63 6.94 -7.21
C CYS A 12 9.75 5.79 -6.68
N LEU A 13 10.00 4.55 -7.10
CA LEU A 13 9.26 3.38 -6.62
C LEU A 13 9.50 3.13 -5.13
N GLU A 14 10.74 3.25 -4.68
CA GLU A 14 11.10 3.16 -3.26
C GLU A 14 10.42 4.25 -2.42
N SER A 15 10.47 5.51 -2.88
CA SER A 15 9.81 6.62 -2.20
C SER A 15 8.28 6.44 -2.17
N PHE A 16 7.69 5.95 -3.26
CA PHE A 16 6.27 5.65 -3.33
C PHE A 16 5.89 4.55 -2.34
N SER A 17 6.66 3.46 -2.29
CA SER A 17 6.41 2.35 -1.37
C SER A 17 6.47 2.79 0.09
N LEU A 18 7.48 3.59 0.45
CA LEU A 18 7.64 4.15 1.79
C LEU A 18 6.45 5.03 2.18
N GLN A 19 6.04 5.94 1.30
CA GLN A 19 4.90 6.82 1.54
C GLN A 19 3.59 6.04 1.65
N LEU A 20 3.35 5.09 0.75
CA LEU A 20 2.17 4.23 0.77
C LEU A 20 2.04 3.46 2.09
N ARG A 21 3.13 2.81 2.54
CA ARG A 21 3.16 2.07 3.82
C ARG A 21 2.90 2.99 5.01
N ARG A 22 3.47 4.20 4.99
CA ARG A 22 3.26 5.22 6.01
C ARG A 22 1.78 5.64 6.07
N ASP A 23 1.21 6.00 4.93
CA ASP A 23 -0.17 6.45 4.83
C ASP A 23 -1.15 5.36 5.27
N ILE A 24 -0.89 4.09 4.92
CA ILE A 24 -1.71 2.98 5.42
C ILE A 24 -1.61 2.88 6.94
N LYS A 25 -0.41 2.92 7.52
CA LYS A 25 -0.23 2.86 8.98
C LYS A 25 -0.92 4.01 9.71
N GLU A 26 -0.81 5.23 9.18
CA GLU A 26 -1.46 6.42 9.75
C GLU A 26 -2.99 6.31 9.68
N ASN A 27 -3.54 5.85 8.54
CA ASN A 27 -4.97 5.59 8.39
C ASN A 27 -5.47 4.52 9.37
N LEU A 28 -4.77 3.38 9.46
CA LEU A 28 -5.14 2.31 10.38
C LEU A 28 -5.11 2.78 11.84
N LYS A 29 -4.11 3.57 12.23
CA LYS A 29 -4.03 4.17 13.56
C LYS A 29 -5.21 5.12 13.81
N ALA A 30 -5.55 5.98 12.86
CA ALA A 30 -6.71 6.88 13.00
C ALA A 30 -8.01 6.10 13.23
N TRP A 31 -8.18 4.95 12.57
CA TRP A 31 -9.39 4.14 12.69
C TRP A 31 -9.52 3.42 14.03
N THR A 32 -8.44 3.21 14.78
CA THR A 32 -8.53 2.66 16.16
C THR A 32 -9.31 3.58 17.11
N THR A 33 -9.39 4.87 16.79
CA THR A 33 -10.14 5.86 17.56
C THR A 33 -11.53 6.15 16.98
N MET A 34 -11.90 5.49 15.88
CA MET A 34 -13.20 5.65 15.23
C MET A 34 -14.22 4.62 15.74
N ASP A 35 -15.50 4.86 15.42
CA ASP A 35 -16.55 3.87 15.56
C ASP A 35 -16.16 2.53 14.88
N PRO A 36 -16.32 1.38 15.55
CA PRO A 36 -15.88 0.07 15.04
C PRO A 36 -16.48 -0.31 13.68
N ILE A 37 -17.74 0.04 13.41
CA ILE A 37 -18.41 -0.30 12.15
C ILE A 37 -17.80 0.52 11.00
N GLN A 38 -17.56 1.80 11.24
CA GLN A 38 -16.88 2.66 10.27
C GLN A 38 -15.43 2.23 10.02
N ALA A 39 -14.69 1.89 11.08
CA ALA A 39 -13.32 1.38 10.97
C ALA A 39 -13.25 0.10 10.12
N ARG A 40 -14.18 -0.85 10.34
CA ARG A 40 -14.27 -2.09 9.56
C ARG A 40 -14.57 -1.82 8.08
N THR A 41 -15.52 -0.92 7.80
CA THR A 41 -15.91 -0.57 6.42
C THR A 41 -14.76 0.10 5.66
N ARG A 42 -14.07 1.05 6.32
CA ARG A 42 -12.89 1.72 5.74
C ARG A 42 -11.73 0.76 5.51
N ARG A 43 -11.49 -0.17 6.43
CA ARG A 43 -10.49 -1.24 6.22
C ARG A 43 -10.83 -2.11 5.01
N ALA A 44 -12.08 -2.56 4.88
CA ALA A 44 -12.49 -3.39 3.74
C ALA A 44 -12.28 -2.66 2.40
N ALA A 45 -12.64 -1.36 2.34
CA ALA A 45 -12.37 -0.53 1.18
C ALA A 45 -10.86 -0.41 0.89
N TYR A 46 -10.02 -0.23 1.92
CA TYR A 46 -8.57 -0.13 1.77
C TYR A 46 -7.92 -1.43 1.31
N ALA A 47 -8.39 -2.58 1.81
CA ALA A 47 -7.96 -3.89 1.32
C ALA A 47 -8.25 -4.04 -0.18
N HIS A 48 -9.42 -3.58 -0.64
CA HIS A 48 -9.75 -3.54 -2.06
C HIS A 48 -8.81 -2.65 -2.87
N VAL A 49 -8.48 -1.45 -2.37
CA VAL A 49 -7.52 -0.56 -3.04
C VAL A 49 -6.16 -1.23 -3.20
N VAL A 50 -5.65 -1.91 -2.15
CA VAL A 50 -4.37 -2.63 -2.22
C VAL A 50 -4.42 -3.76 -3.26
N VAL A 51 -5.52 -4.50 -3.35
CA VAL A 51 -5.70 -5.54 -4.37
C VAL A 51 -5.67 -4.94 -5.78
N LEU A 52 -6.42 -3.85 -6.01
CA LEU A 52 -6.44 -3.17 -7.31
C LEU A 52 -5.05 -2.64 -7.67
N LEU A 53 -4.29 -2.15 -6.70
CA LEU A 53 -2.93 -1.66 -6.94
C LEU A 53 -1.98 -2.80 -7.35
N LYS A 54 -2.10 -3.97 -6.71
CA LYS A 54 -1.32 -5.17 -7.10
C LYS A 54 -1.69 -5.65 -8.51
N GLN A 55 -2.98 -5.61 -8.87
CA GLN A 55 -3.44 -5.96 -10.22
C GLN A 55 -2.89 -5.00 -11.28
N ALA A 56 -3.00 -3.69 -11.05
CA ALA A 56 -2.46 -2.69 -11.96
C ALA A 56 -0.94 -2.81 -12.14
N ALA A 57 -0.20 -3.13 -11.07
CA ALA A 57 1.24 -3.38 -11.14
C ALA A 57 1.57 -4.61 -12.00
N ALA A 58 0.81 -5.70 -11.83
CA ALA A 58 0.97 -6.91 -12.65
C ALA A 58 0.65 -6.66 -14.14
N GLU A 59 -0.33 -5.80 -14.44
CA GLU A 59 -0.66 -5.40 -15.82
C GLU A 59 0.41 -4.53 -16.49
N THR A 60 1.23 -3.83 -15.70
CA THR A 60 2.26 -2.89 -16.17
C THR A 60 3.68 -3.44 -16.09
N ASP A 61 3.85 -4.74 -15.83
CA ASP A 61 5.15 -5.42 -15.66
C ASP A 61 6.03 -4.78 -14.55
N ILE A 62 5.38 -4.17 -13.55
CA ILE A 62 6.06 -3.60 -12.38
C ILE A 62 6.11 -4.67 -11.29
N PRO A 63 7.31 -5.11 -10.86
CA PRO A 63 7.45 -6.07 -9.77
C PRO A 63 6.80 -5.56 -8.47
N LEU A 64 6.06 -6.43 -7.79
CA LEU A 64 5.44 -6.07 -6.51
C LEU A 64 6.48 -5.82 -5.41
N GLU A 65 7.70 -6.35 -5.54
CA GLU A 65 8.82 -6.07 -4.64
C GLU A 65 9.21 -4.58 -4.70
N ASP A 66 9.24 -4.00 -5.90
CA ASP A 66 9.62 -2.60 -6.12
C ASP A 66 8.60 -1.63 -5.53
N LEU A 67 7.33 -2.04 -5.47
CA LEU A 67 6.26 -1.31 -4.78
C LEU A 67 6.22 -1.64 -3.27
N GLY A 68 7.02 -2.59 -2.81
CA GLY A 68 7.00 -3.10 -1.45
C GLY A 68 5.65 -3.72 -1.06
N LEU A 69 4.95 -4.31 -2.02
CA LEU A 69 3.63 -4.92 -1.88
C LEU A 69 3.65 -6.45 -1.96
N ALA A 70 4.78 -7.06 -2.34
CA ALA A 70 4.91 -8.52 -2.53
C ALA A 70 4.41 -9.34 -1.33
N GLY A 71 4.77 -8.93 -0.10
CA GLY A 71 4.28 -9.55 1.15
C GLY A 71 3.39 -8.64 1.98
N TYR A 72 2.89 -7.53 1.41
CA TYR A 72 2.09 -6.58 2.16
C TYR A 72 0.64 -7.07 2.26
N GLU A 73 0.21 -7.28 3.49
CA GLU A 73 -1.18 -7.52 3.86
C GLU A 73 -1.65 -6.38 4.75
N VAL A 74 -2.90 -5.95 4.55
CA VAL A 74 -3.51 -4.97 5.44
C VAL A 74 -3.70 -5.67 6.79
N PRO A 75 -3.06 -5.21 7.90
CA PRO A 75 -3.16 -5.88 9.18
C PRO A 75 -4.62 -5.98 9.64
N ASP A 76 -5.03 -7.14 10.16
CA ASP A 76 -6.29 -7.26 10.89
C ASP A 76 -6.15 -6.59 12.26
N ILE A 77 -7.18 -5.85 12.68
CA ILE A 77 -7.32 -5.46 14.09
C ILE A 77 -8.34 -6.43 14.65
N GLU A 78 -7.90 -7.34 15.52
CA GLU A 78 -8.81 -8.06 16.40
C GLU A 78 -9.51 -7.00 17.26
N THR A 79 -10.78 -6.73 16.96
CA THR A 79 -11.65 -5.96 17.84
C THR A 79 -11.90 -6.81 19.08
N THR A 80 -11.20 -6.48 20.16
CA THR A 80 -11.53 -6.95 21.52
C THR A 80 -12.83 -6.32 21.99
#